data_AF-A0A1E8BA37-F1
#
_entry.id   AF-A0A1E8BA37-F1
#
_cell.length_a   1.000
_cell.length_b   1.000
_cell.length_c   1.000
_cell.angle_alpha   90.00
_cell.angle_beta   90.00
_cell.angle_gamma   90.00
#
_symmetry.space_group_name_H-M   'P 1'
#
loop_
_entity.id
_entity.type
_entity.pdbx_description
1 polymer ?
#
loop_
_entity_poly.entity_id
_entity_poly.type
_entity_poly.pdbx_seq_one_letter_code
_entity_poly.pdbx_strand_id
1 'polypeptide(L)'
;MVVLTAVLASIGTAGVPGIGLVMLTMVLNQVNLPVEGIALIIGIDRILDMSRTAVNISGDAICAMIVSKSEEKYNTDQSEAS
;
A
#
# COMPACT_ATOMS: atom_id res chain seq x y z
N MET A 1 15.53 8.46 -5.74
CA MET A 1 14.78 9.28 -4.76
C MET A 1 13.31 8.90 -4.71
N VAL A 2 12.56 8.95 -5.82
CA VAL A 2 11.12 8.60 -5.86
C VAL A 2 10.79 7.23 -5.24
N VAL A 3 11.53 6.16 -5.60
CA VAL A 3 11.30 4.81 -5.05
C VAL A 3 11.53 4.76 -3.54
N LEU A 4 12.58 5.44 -3.05
CA LEU A 4 12.91 5.46 -1.62
C LEU A 4 11.83 6.21 -0.83
N THR A 5 11.37 7.35 -1.35
CA THR A 5 10.28 8.14 -0.77
C THR A 5 8.95 7.36 -0.79
N ALA A 6 8.67 6.61 -1.86
CA ALA A 6 7.47 5.78 -1.97
C ALA A 6 7.45 4.64 -0.95
N VAL A 7 8.59 3.98 -0.73
CA VAL A 7 8.71 2.90 0.27
C VAL A 7 8.54 3.45 1.70
N LEU A 8 9.18 4.59 2.02
CA LEU A 8 9.05 5.21 3.34
C LEU A 8 7.63 5.73 3.60
N ALA A 9 6.98 6.32 2.59
CA ALA A 9 5.58 6.73 2.69
C ALA A 9 4.63 5.54 2.90
N SER A 10 4.92 4.40 2.29
CA SER A 10 4.11 3.18 2.42
C SER A 10 4.08 2.63 3.86
N ILE A 11 5.13 2.85 4.65
CA ILE A 11 5.19 2.41 6.06
C ILE A 11 4.43 3.39 6.97
N GLY A 12 4.36 4.67 6.59
CA GLY A 12 3.76 5.75 7.40
C GLY A 12 2.26 5.93 7.25
N THR A 13 1.63 5.40 6.20
CA THR A 13 0.18 5.51 6.00
C THR A 13 -0.56 4.44 6.79
N ALA A 14 -0.78 4.68 8.09
CA ALA A 14 -1.90 4.07 8.79
C ALA A 14 -3.18 4.34 7.97
N GLY A 15 -4.09 3.37 7.87
CA GLY A 15 -5.30 3.40 7.03
C GLY A 15 -6.31 4.48 7.43
N VAL A 16 -5.92 5.74 7.27
CA VAL A 16 -6.72 6.93 7.56
C VAL A 16 -7.45 7.31 6.27
N PRO A 17 -8.79 7.33 6.28
CA PRO A 17 -9.58 7.72 5.12
C PRO A 17 -9.19 9.11 4.60
N GLY A 18 -8.92 9.22 3.30
CA GLY A 18 -8.60 10.49 2.63
C GLY A 18 -7.11 10.84 2.49
N ILE A 19 -6.19 9.96 2.89
CA ILE A 19 -4.74 10.12 2.64
C ILE A 19 -4.42 10.12 1.13
N GLY A 20 -5.21 9.40 0.31
CA GLY A 20 -5.03 9.32 -1.13
C GLY A 20 -5.00 10.68 -1.83
N LEU A 21 -5.89 11.59 -1.43
CA LEU A 21 -6.00 12.92 -2.03
C LEU A 21 -4.84 13.86 -1.63
N VAL A 22 -4.36 13.74 -0.38
CA VAL A 22 -3.20 14.50 0.13
C VAL A 22 -1.94 14.08 -0.62
N MET A 23 -1.72 12.77 -0.77
CA MET A 23 -0.60 12.21 -1.53
C MET A 23 -0.66 12.62 -3.01
N LEU A 24 -1.84 12.59 -3.63
CA LEU A 24 -2.02 13.01 -5.03
C LEU A 24 -1.68 14.49 -5.23
N THR A 25 -2.11 15.36 -4.32
CA THR A 25 -1.78 16.80 -4.34
C THR A 25 -0.28 17.03 -4.21
N MET A 26 0.39 16.25 -3.35
CA MET A 26 1.84 16.32 -3.17
C MET A 26 2.60 15.90 -4.43
N VAL A 27 2.16 14.83 -5.10
CA VAL A 27 2.79 14.34 -6.34
C VAL A 27 2.62 15.34 -7.48
N LEU A 28 1.42 15.91 -7.67
CA LEU A 28 1.16 16.88 -8.74
C LEU A 28 2.00 18.16 -8.58
N ASN A 29 2.17 18.65 -7.35
CA ASN A 29 3.09 19.76 -7.05
C ASN A 29 4.55 19.42 -7.39
N GLN A 30 4.99 18.17 -7.16
CA GLN A 30 6.36 17.75 -7.50
C GLN A 30 6.64 17.71 -9.01
N VAL A 31 5.60 17.51 -9.84
CA VAL A 31 5.72 17.49 -11.31
C VAL A 31 5.25 18.79 -11.98
N ASN A 32 5.01 19.86 -11.21
CA ASN A 32 4.49 21.15 -11.69
C ASN A 32 3.17 21.06 -12.47
N LEU A 33 2.30 20.11 -12.12
CA LEU A 33 0.97 20.02 -12.71
C LEU A 33 -0.06 20.84 -11.89
N PRO A 34 -0.99 21.54 -12.55
CA PRO A 34 -2.04 22.31 -11.89
C PRO A 34 -2.93 21.41 -11.01
N VAL A 35 -3.04 21.79 -9.74
CA VAL A 35 -3.84 21.08 -8.71
C VAL A 35 -5.34 21.16 -9.00
N GLU A 36 -5.78 22.06 -9.87
CA GLU A 36 -7.16 22.18 -10.34
C GLU A 36 -7.68 20.88 -10.98
N GLY A 37 -6.79 20.04 -11.54
CA GLY A 37 -7.14 18.72 -12.09
C GLY A 37 -7.62 17.71 -11.04
N ILE A 38 -7.34 17.93 -9.76
CA ILE A 38 -7.78 17.08 -8.64
C ILE A 38 -9.29 17.18 -8.43
N ALA A 39 -9.91 18.31 -8.80
CA ALA A 39 -11.35 18.53 -8.66
C ALA A 39 -12.20 17.48 -9.39
N LEU A 40 -11.66 16.90 -10.48
CA LEU A 40 -12.29 15.81 -11.23
C LEU A 40 -12.24 14.47 -10.48
N ILE A 41 -11.25 14.27 -9.61
CA ILE A 41 -10.98 13.00 -8.92
C ILE A 41 -11.63 12.97 -7.53
N ILE A 42 -11.95 14.13 -6.93
CA ILE A 42 -12.63 14.24 -5.62
C ILE A 42 -13.91 13.39 -5.56
N GLY A 43 -14.67 13.31 -6.65
CA GLY A 43 -15.92 12.54 -6.71
C GLY A 43 -15.72 11.02 -6.59
N ILE A 44 -14.59 10.50 -7.06
CA ILE A 44 -14.27 9.06 -7.02
C ILE A 44 -13.24 8.71 -5.94
N ASP A 45 -12.63 9.71 -5.30
CA ASP A 45 -11.59 9.54 -4.28
C ASP A 45 -12.01 8.54 -3.20
N ARG A 46 -13.26 8.60 -2.74
CA ARG A 46 -13.78 7.67 -1.73
C ARG A 46 -13.84 6.22 -2.20
N ILE A 47 -14.21 5.97 -3.45
CA ILE A 47 -14.22 4.62 -4.01
C ILE A 47 -12.79 4.11 -4.17
N LEU A 48 -11.90 4.96 -4.70
CA LEU A 48 -10.49 4.63 -4.90
C LEU A 48 -9.76 4.36 -3.57
N ASP A 49 -10.08 5.12 -2.52
CA ASP A 49 -9.49 4.97 -1.18
C ASP A 49 -9.96 3.67 -0.50
N MET A 50 -11.24 3.32 -0.66
CA MET A 50 -11.75 2.02 -0.22
C MET A 50 -11.10 0.86 -0.98
N SER A 51 -10.97 0.95 -2.30
CA SER A 51 -10.31 -0.09 -3.10
C SER A 51 -8.83 -0.25 -2.70
N ARG A 52 -8.11 0.84 -2.45
CA ARG A 52 -6.73 0.80 -1.97
C ARG A 52 -6.63 0.07 -0.63
N THR A 53 -7.51 0.39 0.31
CA THR A 53 -7.53 -0.24 1.64
C THR A 53 -7.83 -1.74 1.53
N ALA A 54 -8.80 -2.13 0.70
CA ALA A 54 -9.15 -3.53 0.48
C ALA A 54 -7.99 -4.34 -0.13
N VAL A 55 -7.30 -3.78 -1.13
CA VAL A 55 -6.14 -4.43 -1.77
C VAL A 55 -4.97 -4.56 -0.80
N ASN A 56 -4.69 -3.52 -0.01
CA ASN A 56 -3.61 -3.55 0.97
C ASN A 56 -3.82 -4.66 2.02
N ILE A 57 -5.02 -4.72 2.63
CA ILE A 57 -5.33 -5.74 3.64
C ILE A 57 -5.33 -7.15 3.04
N SER A 58 -5.84 -7.31 1.81
CA SER A 58 -5.81 -8.60 1.12
C SER A 58 -4.37 -9.07 0.83
N GLY A 59 -3.49 -8.14 0.44
CA GLY A 59 -2.07 -8.40 0.23
C GLY A 59 -1.37 -8.86 1.51
N ASP A 60 -1.63 -8.19 2.64
CA ASP A 60 -1.09 -8.58 3.94
C ASP A 60 -1.56 -9.98 4.36
N ALA A 61 -2.84 -10.31 4.14
CA ALA A 61 -3.38 -11.64 4.43
C ALA A 61 -2.74 -12.74 3.57
N ILE A 62 -2.54 -12.48 2.27
CA ILE A 62 -1.86 -13.43 1.37
C ILE A 62 -0.40 -13.60 1.81
N CYS A 63 0.29 -12.51 2.13
CA CYS A 63 1.68 -12.56 2.57
C CYS A 63 1.83 -13.35 3.87
N ALA A 64 0.95 -13.14 4.85
CA ALA A 64 0.91 -13.91 6.09
C ALA A 64 0.69 -15.41 5.85
N MET A 65 -0.20 -15.78 4.92
CA MET A 65 -0.44 -17.17 4.54
C MET A 65 0.80 -17.81 3.86
N ILE A 66 1.45 -17.08 2.95
CA ILE A 66 2.68 -17.55 2.30
C ILE A 66 3.80 -17.75 3.32
N VAL A 67 4.00 -16.78 4.23
CA VAL A 67 5.00 -16.88 5.30
C VAL A 67 4.69 -18.07 6.20
N SER A 68 3.44 -18.21 6.67
CA SER A 68 3.04 -19.35 7.51
C SER A 68 3.34 -20.70 6.85
N LYS A 69 3.04 -20.84 5.55
CA LYS A 69 3.31 -22.08 4.81
C LYS A 69 4.81 -22.32 4.58
N SER A 70 5.58 -21.26 4.37
CA SER A 70 7.04 -21.34 4.22
C SER A 70 7.72 -21.74 5.53
N GLU A 71 7.31 -21.16 6.65
CA GLU A 71 7.82 -21.49 7.99
C GLU A 71 7.46 -22.92 8.40
N GLU A 72 6.23 -23.37 8.11
CA GLU A 72 5.81 -24.76 8.34
C GLU A 72 6.69 -25.76 7.56
N LYS A 73 7.00 -25.45 6.30
CA LYS A 73 7.91 -26.26 5.48
C LYS A 73 9.34 -26.26 6.05
N TYR A 74 9.86 -25.11 6.46
CA TYR A 74 11.19 -25.00 7.08
C TYR A 74 11.30 -25.82 8.37
N ASN A 75 10.25 -25.81 9.20
CA ASN A 75 10.22 -26.57 10.44
C ASN A 75 10.14 -28.09 10.20
N THR A 76 9.45 -28.51 9.14
CA THR A 76 9.34 -29.92 8.74
C THR A 76 10.67 -30.45 8.22
N ASP A 77 11.33 -29.70 7.33
CA ASP A 77 12.64 -30.05 6.75
C ASP A 77 13.74 -30.14 7.83
N GLN A 78 13.65 -29.34 8.90
CA GLN A 78 14.60 -29.37 10.03
C GLN A 78 14.37 -30.58 10.97
N SER A 79 13.12 -31.06 11.09
CA SER A 79 12.79 -32.24 11.90
C SER A 79 13.21 -33.56 11.24
N GLU A 80 13.24 -33.63 9.90
CA GLU A 80 13.70 -34.80 9.15
C GLU A 80 15.23 -34.89 9.06
N ALA A 81 15.93 -33.78 9.33
CA ALA A 81 17.39 -33.69 9.32
C ALA A 81 18.05 -33.96 10.70
N SER A 82 17.28 -34.24 11.76
CA SER A 82 17.75 -34.56 13.12
C SER A 82 17.40 -36.00 13.51
#